data_AF-A0A8W8L3G4-F1
#
_entry.id   AF-A0A8W8L3G4-F1
#
_cell.length_a   1.000
_cell.length_b   1.000
_cell.length_c   1.000
_cell.angle_alpha   90.00
_cell.angle_beta   90.00
_cell.angle_gamma   90.00
#
_symmetry.space_group_name_H-M   'P 1'
#
loop_
_entity.id
_entity.type
_entity.pdbx_description
1 polymer ?
#
loop_
_entity_poly.entity_id
_entity_poly.type
_entity_poly.pdbx_seq_one_letter_code
_entity_poly.pdbx_strand_id
1 'polypeptide(L)'
;MPPKKPVAAKAPVKAAAKPAPRPAAGRGTTPAAKKGAVAPGAKKGAAPAAGKGKPAEPAKPKAKVWTEKDDAALKIQTKYRQFRAKKALDKKKKEKQEYEELMDKLEKEAFLQLVKMEQEKAEKERQKEEEERKRKREEIKRKKRMLEAAFEGDIEEIENILKEVKALDDQKGVGKDAIGLAIRNKHLMNVIECEDANDNTPLSEAANGGDPKTVQLFLDKGADPNSKGQFKRTPLYRAAFAGHLEAVQALLQNGADPRLYADDGQNPEQIASVEAVKEVLAEWDVAETDKLLQKLEAEKQKRKEEQQMRRDAETSKLEGSVQAAQEEYDRIQKQLSHAYCEMNKRITEHDTAVGSGFDRPELTLQAIHDQEDEVEILKSKCDKAREDLANAKLKLREQLNEGLETNENLPGMQILIKELDDVLLRDVGDKIKDSGKWPLIIDRSSQAATFLRYRDTNYLNTLNTKEMEPNKVRLSLLGAIRFGKPLVLDMMEVDMFHTVSDRFDEIEKGLMDQIMDKSIMQEENYLKLIKEGDGPDYEKNKFTSYRTQNFKFWIITKNPYPPDYLLDRCYTIRIYVPT
;
A
#
# COMPACT_ATOMS: atom_id res chain seq x y z
N MET A 1 -22.66 46.36 37.56
CA MET A 1 -22.63 44.91 37.87
C MET A 1 -21.20 44.42 37.66
N PRO A 2 -20.51 43.94 38.69
CA PRO A 2 -19.14 43.44 38.54
C PRO A 2 -19.11 42.13 37.73
N PRO A 3 -18.00 41.85 37.01
CA PRO A 3 -17.89 40.67 36.16
C PRO A 3 -17.89 39.38 36.99
N LYS A 4 -18.67 38.40 36.52
CA LYS A 4 -18.74 37.05 37.07
C LYS A 4 -17.35 36.41 37.07
N LYS A 5 -16.91 35.97 38.26
CA LYS A 5 -15.72 35.12 38.43
C LYS A 5 -15.86 33.84 37.59
N PRO A 6 -14.77 33.33 36.98
CA PRO A 6 -14.80 32.06 36.27
C PRO A 6 -15.04 30.92 37.25
N VAL A 7 -16.05 30.10 36.96
CA VAL A 7 -16.35 28.85 37.67
C VAL A 7 -15.25 27.85 37.31
N ALA A 8 -14.50 27.42 38.32
CA ALA A 8 -13.53 26.34 38.21
C ALA A 8 -14.22 25.05 37.77
N ALA A 9 -13.86 24.54 36.59
CA ALA A 9 -14.22 23.20 36.17
C ALA A 9 -13.47 22.20 37.07
N LYS A 10 -14.26 21.43 37.85
CA LYS A 10 -13.77 20.36 38.71
C LYS A 10 -13.15 19.25 37.85
N ALA A 11 -11.91 18.89 38.17
CA ALA A 11 -11.28 17.68 37.66
C ALA A 11 -12.09 16.42 38.07
N PRO A 12 -12.22 15.41 37.20
CA PRO A 12 -12.83 14.15 37.59
C PRO A 12 -11.90 13.38 38.53
N VAL A 13 -12.46 13.00 39.68
CA VAL A 13 -11.82 12.24 40.75
C VAL A 13 -11.49 10.83 40.25
N LYS A 14 -10.22 10.42 40.35
CA LYS A 14 -9.78 9.03 40.16
C LYS A 14 -10.46 8.12 41.17
N ALA A 15 -11.30 7.20 40.72
CA ALA A 15 -11.77 6.07 41.51
C ALA A 15 -10.65 5.01 41.57
N ALA A 16 -10.11 4.80 42.78
CA ALA A 16 -9.17 3.73 43.07
C ALA A 16 -9.91 2.39 43.15
N ALA A 17 -9.60 1.45 42.24
CA ALA A 17 -10.08 0.07 42.33
C ALA A 17 -9.22 -0.72 43.33
N LYS A 18 -9.86 -1.23 44.38
CA LYS A 18 -9.28 -2.20 45.33
C LYS A 18 -9.17 -3.59 44.68
N PRO A 19 -8.18 -4.41 45.08
CA PRO A 19 -7.96 -5.74 44.49
C PRO A 19 -8.95 -6.78 45.02
N ALA A 20 -9.49 -7.61 44.13
CA ALA A 20 -10.37 -8.73 44.44
C ALA A 20 -9.57 -9.97 44.94
N PRO A 21 -10.18 -10.86 45.73
CA PRO A 21 -9.47 -11.82 46.56
C PRO A 21 -9.11 -13.13 45.83
N ARG A 22 -8.03 -13.76 46.31
CA ARG A 22 -7.63 -15.14 45.95
C ARG A 22 -8.66 -16.16 46.47
N PRO A 23 -8.98 -17.23 45.72
CA PRO A 23 -9.51 -18.45 46.32
C PRO A 23 -8.38 -19.44 46.65
N ALA A 24 -8.44 -19.97 47.87
CA ALA A 24 -7.60 -21.05 48.37
C ALA A 24 -8.24 -22.42 48.12
N ALA A 25 -7.36 -23.42 48.07
CA ALA A 25 -7.50 -24.87 47.89
C ALA A 25 -8.79 -25.59 48.35
N GLY A 26 -9.19 -26.59 47.54
CA GLY A 26 -10.05 -27.72 47.90
C GLY A 26 -9.72 -28.93 47.01
N ARG A 27 -9.71 -30.13 47.59
CA ARG A 27 -8.97 -31.35 47.20
C ARG A 27 -9.68 -32.31 46.24
N GLY A 28 -8.86 -33.09 45.52
CA GLY A 28 -9.10 -34.50 45.10
C GLY A 28 -10.04 -34.68 43.89
N THR A 29 -9.83 -35.56 42.92
CA THR A 29 -9.04 -36.80 42.80
C THR A 29 -8.89 -37.14 41.29
N THR A 30 -7.67 -37.45 40.84
CA THR A 30 -7.42 -38.26 39.61
C THR A 30 -7.49 -39.76 39.97
N PRO A 31 -7.33 -40.76 39.06
CA PRO A 31 -6.97 -40.70 37.61
C PRO A 31 -7.69 -41.73 36.68
N ALA A 32 -7.61 -41.53 35.36
CA ALA A 32 -7.35 -42.63 34.40
C ALA A 32 -6.98 -42.08 33.02
N ALA A 33 -5.68 -42.11 32.69
CA ALA A 33 -5.17 -41.86 31.35
C ALA A 33 -4.76 -43.19 30.71
N LYS A 34 -5.44 -43.59 29.62
CA LYS A 34 -4.93 -44.59 28.67
C LYS A 34 -4.31 -43.86 27.49
N LYS A 35 -3.00 -44.07 27.28
CA LYS A 35 -2.26 -43.70 26.07
C LYS A 35 -2.34 -44.86 25.09
N GLY A 36 -2.77 -44.60 23.85
CA GLY A 36 -2.54 -45.44 22.69
C GLY A 36 -1.89 -44.59 21.60
N ALA A 37 -0.60 -44.82 21.36
CA ALA A 37 0.14 -44.25 20.24
C ALA A 37 0.09 -45.26 19.08
N VAL A 38 -0.25 -44.78 17.89
CA VAL A 38 -0.24 -45.52 16.63
C VAL A 38 1.07 -45.22 15.91
N ALA A 39 1.77 -46.27 15.46
CA ALA A 39 2.90 -46.20 14.54
C ALA A 39 2.42 -46.46 13.08
N PRO A 40 3.12 -45.96 12.05
CA PRO A 40 2.71 -46.13 10.66
C PRO A 40 3.12 -47.49 10.07
N GLY A 41 2.29 -47.99 9.16
CA GLY A 41 2.41 -49.31 8.55
C GLY A 41 3.33 -49.37 7.34
N ALA A 42 4.00 -50.50 7.17
CA ALA A 42 4.72 -50.88 5.96
C ALA A 42 4.00 -52.04 5.26
N LYS A 43 3.75 -51.88 3.96
CA LYS A 43 3.13 -52.86 3.05
C LYS A 43 4.13 -53.99 2.72
N LYS A 44 3.65 -55.23 2.60
CA LYS A 44 4.39 -56.38 2.04
C LYS A 44 3.97 -56.62 0.59
N GLY A 45 4.95 -56.68 -0.32
CA GLY A 45 4.83 -57.27 -1.66
C GLY A 45 5.15 -58.77 -1.65
N ALA A 46 4.71 -59.48 -2.69
CA ALA A 46 4.80 -60.93 -2.85
C ALA A 46 5.65 -61.37 -4.05
N ALA A 47 6.37 -62.49 -3.85
CA ALA A 47 6.95 -63.48 -4.79
C ALA A 47 8.20 -63.10 -5.64
N PRO A 48 9.04 -64.07 -6.13
CA PRO A 48 8.85 -65.52 -6.24
C PRO A 48 10.04 -66.43 -5.79
N ALA A 49 9.85 -67.74 -5.97
CA ALA A 49 10.69 -68.84 -5.51
C ALA A 49 11.98 -69.09 -6.34
N ALA A 50 13.07 -69.45 -5.66
CA ALA A 50 14.13 -70.32 -6.21
C ALA A 50 14.85 -71.04 -5.07
N GLY A 51 14.86 -72.37 -5.12
CA GLY A 51 15.43 -73.23 -4.10
C GLY A 51 16.95 -73.20 -4.06
N LYS A 52 17.49 -73.25 -2.84
CA LYS A 52 18.76 -73.87 -2.47
C LYS A 52 18.71 -74.17 -0.97
N GLY A 53 19.16 -75.38 -0.61
CA GLY A 53 19.00 -75.98 0.72
C GLY A 53 19.42 -75.09 1.88
N LYS A 54 18.70 -75.24 3.00
CA LYS A 54 18.97 -74.56 4.27
C LYS A 54 18.73 -75.52 5.44
N PRO A 55 19.32 -75.23 6.60
CA PRO A 55 20.14 -76.15 7.38
C PRO A 55 19.32 -76.77 8.51
N ALA A 56 19.93 -77.73 9.22
CA ALA A 56 19.40 -78.21 10.50
C ALA A 56 18.97 -77.02 11.38
N GLU A 57 17.73 -77.08 11.89
CA GLU A 57 17.19 -76.11 12.84
C GLU A 57 18.20 -75.86 13.96
N PRO A 58 18.52 -74.59 14.32
CA PRO A 58 19.24 -74.34 15.56
C PRO A 58 18.36 -74.88 16.69
N ALA A 59 18.94 -75.78 17.49
CA ALA A 59 18.26 -76.37 18.63
C ALA A 59 17.53 -75.28 19.42
N LYS A 60 16.20 -75.42 19.54
CA LYS A 60 15.37 -74.54 20.36
C LYS A 60 16.05 -74.41 21.73
N PRO A 61 16.39 -73.19 22.21
CA PRO A 61 17.03 -73.05 23.50
C PRO A 61 16.12 -73.70 24.53
N LYS A 62 16.68 -74.62 25.33
CA LYS A 62 15.95 -75.31 26.40
C LYS A 62 15.20 -74.27 27.24
N ALA A 63 13.89 -74.43 27.37
CA ALA A 63 13.05 -73.54 28.14
C ALA A 63 13.66 -73.37 29.55
N LYS A 64 14.03 -72.13 29.89
CA LYS A 64 14.63 -71.81 31.18
C LYS A 64 13.64 -72.21 32.27
N VAL A 65 14.05 -73.13 33.16
CA VAL A 65 13.23 -73.51 34.31
C VAL A 65 13.11 -72.29 35.21
N TRP A 66 11.91 -71.73 35.30
CA TRP A 66 11.62 -70.51 36.05
C TRP A 66 11.71 -70.80 37.54
N THR A 67 12.63 -70.11 38.24
CA THR A 67 12.85 -70.29 39.68
C THR A 67 12.31 -69.11 40.49
N GLU A 68 12.09 -69.28 41.80
CA GLU A 68 11.73 -68.15 42.70
C GLU A 68 12.74 -66.99 42.65
N LYS A 69 14.02 -67.30 42.37
CA LYS A 69 15.07 -66.31 42.15
C LYS A 69 14.88 -65.51 40.86
N ASP A 70 14.36 -66.12 39.80
CA ASP A 70 13.99 -65.42 38.57
C ASP A 70 12.81 -64.47 38.80
N ASP A 71 11.87 -64.87 39.66
CA ASP A 71 10.71 -64.07 40.06
C ASP A 71 11.12 -62.83 40.87
N ALA A 72 12.06 -63.01 41.81
CA ALA A 72 12.70 -61.91 42.55
C ALA A 72 13.50 -60.98 41.61
N ALA A 73 14.27 -61.54 40.68
CA ALA A 73 15.04 -60.76 39.70
C ALA A 73 14.13 -59.96 38.75
N LEU A 74 12.99 -60.54 38.33
CA LEU A 74 11.99 -59.85 37.51
C LEU A 74 11.35 -58.68 38.28
N LYS A 75 11.00 -58.89 39.55
CA LYS A 75 10.47 -57.82 40.44
C LYS A 75 11.47 -56.67 40.58
N ILE A 76 12.76 -56.98 40.80
CA ILE A 76 13.83 -55.98 40.89
C ILE A 76 14.03 -55.25 39.56
N GLN A 77 14.12 -55.97 38.43
CA GLN A 77 14.25 -55.35 37.11
C GLN A 77 13.06 -54.45 36.76
N THR A 78 11.84 -54.87 37.12
CA THR A 78 10.63 -54.09 36.89
C THR A 78 10.66 -52.80 37.71
N LYS A 79 11.00 -52.87 39.00
CA LYS A 79 11.16 -51.68 39.85
C LYS A 79 12.28 -50.76 39.37
N TYR A 80 13.41 -51.32 38.92
CA TYR A 80 14.53 -50.55 38.39
C TYR A 80 14.20 -49.84 37.05
N ARG A 81 13.49 -50.53 36.14
CA ARG A 81 12.99 -49.92 34.89
C ARG A 81 11.97 -48.81 35.18
N GLN A 82 11.06 -49.01 36.14
CA GLN A 82 10.13 -47.98 36.60
C GLN A 82 10.87 -46.76 37.19
N PHE A 83 11.90 -46.98 38.00
CA PHE A 83 12.74 -45.91 38.55
C PHE A 83 13.47 -45.12 37.45
N ARG A 84 14.10 -45.81 36.49
CA ARG A 84 14.76 -45.17 35.34
C ARG A 84 13.78 -44.39 34.48
N ALA A 85 12.59 -44.94 34.22
CA ALA A 85 11.54 -44.26 33.47
C ALA A 85 11.06 -43.00 34.19
N LYS A 86 10.88 -43.06 35.52
CA LYS A 86 10.53 -41.89 36.34
C LYS A 86 11.62 -40.82 36.30
N LYS A 87 12.89 -41.21 36.47
CA LYS A 87 14.04 -40.29 36.39
C LYS A 87 14.18 -39.65 34.99
N ALA A 88 13.95 -40.40 33.92
CA ALA A 88 13.96 -39.88 32.55
C ALA A 88 12.78 -38.92 32.28
N LEU A 89 11.61 -39.22 32.83
CA LEU A 89 10.42 -38.38 32.72
C LEU A 89 10.58 -37.07 33.52
N ASP A 90 11.19 -37.13 34.70
CA ASP A 90 11.52 -35.95 35.51
C ASP A 90 12.58 -35.08 34.81
N LYS A 91 13.59 -35.70 34.16
CA LYS A 91 14.57 -34.99 33.32
C LYS A 91 13.88 -34.25 32.15
N LYS A 92 13.02 -34.95 31.40
CA LYS A 92 12.26 -34.34 30.29
C LYS A 92 11.31 -33.22 30.75
N LYS A 93 10.73 -33.34 31.95
CA LYS A 93 9.89 -32.28 32.53
C LYS A 93 10.71 -31.04 32.83
N LYS A 94 11.90 -31.18 33.41
CA LYS A 94 12.81 -30.06 33.65
C LYS A 94 13.27 -29.42 32.35
N GLU A 95 13.72 -30.22 31.38
CA GLU A 95 14.11 -29.71 30.05
C GLU A 95 12.95 -28.96 29.36
N LYS A 96 11.71 -29.45 29.49
CA LYS A 96 10.52 -28.75 28.97
C LYS A 96 10.25 -27.43 29.68
N GLN A 97 10.39 -27.39 31.00
CA GLN A 97 10.21 -26.16 31.78
C GLN A 97 11.30 -25.12 31.46
N GLU A 98 12.56 -25.53 31.38
CA GLU A 98 13.68 -24.67 30.99
C GLU A 98 13.50 -24.13 29.57
N TYR A 99 12.99 -24.96 28.65
CA TYR A 99 12.66 -24.55 27.29
C TYR A 99 11.48 -23.55 27.26
N GLU A 100 10.40 -23.81 28.01
CA GLU A 100 9.26 -22.88 28.12
C GLU A 100 9.69 -21.53 28.70
N GLU A 101 10.52 -21.52 29.76
CA GLU A 101 11.05 -20.29 30.34
C GLU A 101 11.98 -19.53 29.39
N LEU A 102 12.77 -20.25 28.57
CA LEU A 102 13.61 -19.64 27.55
C LEU A 102 12.76 -19.02 26.43
N MET A 103 11.74 -19.73 25.97
CA MET A 103 10.81 -19.22 24.96
C MET A 103 10.07 -17.98 25.46
N ASP A 104 9.53 -18.00 26.68
CA ASP A 104 8.88 -16.84 27.31
C ASP A 104 9.81 -15.62 27.39
N LYS A 105 11.11 -15.82 27.62
CA LYS A 105 12.11 -14.74 27.63
C LYS A 105 12.34 -14.20 26.21
N LEU A 106 12.55 -15.08 25.24
CA LEU A 106 12.77 -14.70 23.85
C LEU A 106 11.55 -13.97 23.27
N GLU A 107 10.34 -14.43 23.58
CA GLU A 107 9.09 -13.78 23.17
C GLU A 107 8.95 -12.37 23.77
N LYS A 108 9.27 -12.20 25.05
CA LYS A 108 9.28 -10.88 25.70
C LYS A 108 10.33 -9.95 25.12
N GLU A 109 11.53 -10.45 24.86
CA GLU A 109 12.61 -9.68 24.23
C GLU A 109 12.24 -9.27 22.80
N ALA A 110 11.67 -10.17 22.01
CA ALA A 110 11.17 -9.89 20.67
C ALA A 110 10.04 -8.85 20.69
N PHE A 111 9.10 -8.97 21.62
CA PHE A 111 8.01 -7.99 21.79
C PHE A 111 8.56 -6.60 22.17
N LEU A 112 9.50 -6.53 23.12
CA LEU A 112 10.14 -5.26 23.50
C LEU A 112 10.92 -4.64 22.34
N GLN A 113 11.61 -5.44 21.52
CA GLN A 113 12.28 -4.95 20.32
C GLN A 113 11.29 -4.41 19.29
N LEU A 114 10.17 -5.10 19.07
CA LEU A 114 9.12 -4.67 18.16
C LEU A 114 8.52 -3.32 18.59
N VAL A 115 8.16 -3.18 19.86
CA VAL A 115 7.62 -1.93 20.42
C VAL A 115 8.64 -0.79 20.30
N LYS A 116 9.93 -1.04 20.54
CA LYS A 116 10.99 -0.03 20.35
C LYS A 116 11.11 0.40 18.89
N MET A 117 11.14 -0.55 17.95
CA MET A 117 11.19 -0.23 16.52
C MET A 117 9.97 0.57 16.08
N GLU A 118 8.78 0.23 16.59
CA GLU A 118 7.55 0.97 16.31
C GLU A 118 7.57 2.40 16.87
N GLN A 119 8.06 2.58 18.10
CA GLN A 119 8.24 3.91 18.70
C GLN A 119 9.25 4.77 17.93
N GLU A 120 10.40 4.20 17.55
CA GLU A 120 11.40 4.90 16.74
C GLU A 120 10.87 5.26 15.35
N LYS A 121 10.10 4.36 14.72
CA LYS A 121 9.46 4.64 13.44
C LYS A 121 8.45 5.78 13.56
N ALA A 122 7.59 5.73 14.59
CA ALA A 122 6.62 6.79 14.86
C ALA A 122 7.29 8.13 15.20
N GLU A 123 8.43 8.12 15.90
CA GLU A 123 9.19 9.34 16.18
C GLU A 123 9.81 9.93 14.91
N LYS A 124 10.40 9.09 14.05
CA LYS A 124 10.92 9.51 12.73
C LYS A 124 9.81 10.08 11.84
N GLU A 125 8.62 9.49 11.86
CA GLU A 125 7.46 10.00 11.11
C GLU A 125 7.03 11.37 11.63
N ARG A 126 6.91 11.56 12.95
CA ARG A 126 6.60 12.88 13.54
C ARG A 126 7.65 13.94 13.18
N GLN A 127 8.93 13.59 13.24
CA GLN A 127 10.02 14.49 12.86
C GLN A 127 9.93 14.91 11.39
N LYS A 128 9.68 13.94 10.49
CA LYS A 128 9.49 14.22 9.06
C LYS A 128 8.29 15.14 8.81
N GLU A 129 7.16 14.87 9.48
CA GLU A 129 5.96 15.70 9.35
C GLU A 129 6.21 17.14 9.87
N GLU A 130 6.90 17.29 11.00
CA GLU A 130 7.24 18.60 11.55
C GLU A 130 8.19 19.38 10.61
N GLU A 131 9.20 18.71 10.06
CA GLU A 131 10.09 19.31 9.05
C GLU A 131 9.32 19.73 7.80
N GLU A 132 8.40 18.90 7.30
CA GLU A 132 7.58 19.23 6.13
C GLU A 132 6.65 20.42 6.41
N ARG A 133 6.02 20.46 7.59
CA ARG A 133 5.21 21.60 8.03
C ARG A 133 6.04 22.87 8.14
N LYS A 134 7.29 22.77 8.61
CA LYS A 134 8.21 23.91 8.66
C LYS A 134 8.59 24.39 7.25
N ARG A 135 8.91 23.47 6.33
CA ARG A 135 9.20 23.79 4.92
C ARG A 135 8.02 24.49 4.24
N LYS A 136 6.81 23.95 4.37
CA LYS A 136 5.58 24.56 3.83
C LYS A 136 5.36 25.98 4.38
N ARG A 137 5.58 26.18 5.68
CA ARG A 137 5.51 27.52 6.31
C ARG A 137 6.55 28.49 5.74
N GLU A 138 7.77 28.04 5.52
CA GLU A 138 8.84 28.86 4.92
C GLU A 138 8.55 29.19 3.45
N GLU A 139 7.99 28.26 2.67
CA GLU A 139 7.55 28.51 1.29
C GLU A 139 6.42 29.53 1.21
N ILE A 140 5.40 29.42 2.08
CA ILE A 140 4.31 30.40 2.15
C ILE A 140 4.85 31.79 2.54
N LYS A 141 5.76 31.85 3.52
CA LYS A 141 6.42 33.10 3.91
C LYS A 141 7.19 33.71 2.73
N ARG A 142 7.94 32.90 1.98
CA ARG A 142 8.69 33.35 0.80
C ARG A 142 7.78 33.92 -0.27
N LYS A 143 6.67 33.24 -0.59
CA LYS A 143 5.67 33.74 -1.54
C LYS A 143 5.07 35.08 -1.08
N LYS A 144 4.75 35.19 0.21
CA LYS A 144 4.25 36.46 0.78
C LYS A 144 5.27 37.59 0.67
N ARG A 145 6.54 37.34 1.04
CA ARG A 145 7.62 38.34 0.88
C ARG A 145 7.79 38.75 -0.58
N MET A 146 7.69 37.81 -1.52
CA MET A 146 7.79 38.09 -2.96
C MET A 146 6.68 39.04 -3.42
N LEU A 147 5.43 38.78 -3.02
CA LEU A 147 4.29 39.63 -3.36
C LEU A 147 4.38 41.03 -2.73
N GLU A 148 4.82 41.12 -1.47
CA GLU A 148 5.03 42.39 -0.77
C GLU A 148 6.13 43.22 -1.43
N ALA A 149 7.30 42.60 -1.68
CA ALA A 149 8.42 43.25 -2.35
C ALA A 149 8.07 43.68 -3.79
N ALA A 150 7.25 42.89 -4.49
CA ALA A 150 6.74 43.25 -5.81
C ALA A 150 5.88 44.52 -5.78
N PHE A 151 4.96 44.63 -4.82
CA PHE A 151 4.13 45.82 -4.64
C PHE A 151 4.96 47.05 -4.23
N GLU A 152 5.92 46.90 -3.32
CA GLU A 152 6.78 47.99 -2.84
C GLU A 152 7.84 48.42 -3.86
N GLY A 153 8.13 47.58 -4.86
CA GLY A 153 9.21 47.80 -5.83
C GLY A 153 10.61 47.51 -5.28
N ASP A 154 10.72 46.66 -4.25
CA ASP A 154 12.00 46.28 -3.66
C ASP A 154 12.69 45.18 -4.49
N ILE A 155 13.44 45.63 -5.50
CA ILE A 155 14.22 44.77 -6.38
C ILE A 155 15.28 43.95 -5.61
N GLU A 156 15.87 44.52 -4.56
CA GLU A 156 16.93 43.85 -3.80
C GLU A 156 16.36 42.64 -3.06
N GLU A 157 15.20 42.78 -2.40
CA GLU A 157 14.54 41.66 -1.74
C GLU A 157 14.04 40.61 -2.74
N ILE A 158 13.50 41.02 -3.89
CA ILE A 158 13.12 40.08 -4.98
C ILE A 158 14.33 39.25 -5.41
N GLU A 159 15.47 39.89 -5.68
CA GLU A 159 16.69 39.16 -6.04
C GLU A 159 17.19 38.25 -4.92
N ASN A 160 17.09 38.66 -3.66
CA ASN A 160 17.48 37.84 -2.51
C ASN A 160 16.61 36.59 -2.41
N ILE A 161 15.29 36.71 -2.61
CA ILE A 161 14.37 35.57 -2.66
C ILE A 161 14.77 34.61 -3.79
N LEU A 162 15.07 35.12 -4.98
CA LEU A 162 15.50 34.29 -6.11
C LEU A 162 16.86 33.60 -5.84
N LYS A 163 17.77 34.25 -5.10
CA LYS A 163 19.04 33.64 -4.65
C LYS A 163 18.80 32.53 -3.62
N GLU A 164 17.88 32.72 -2.68
CA GLU A 164 17.50 31.68 -1.70
C GLU A 164 16.99 30.41 -2.40
N VAL A 165 16.11 30.54 -3.40
CA VAL A 165 15.56 29.41 -4.16
C VAL A 165 16.67 28.62 -4.86
N LYS A 166 17.62 29.33 -5.49
CA LYS A 166 18.78 28.71 -6.13
C LYS A 166 19.67 27.97 -5.13
N ALA A 167 19.90 28.56 -3.96
CA ALA A 167 20.68 27.92 -2.90
C ALA A 167 19.99 26.67 -2.34
N LEU A 168 18.66 26.66 -2.25
CA LEU A 168 17.90 25.47 -1.88
C LEU A 168 18.03 24.35 -2.92
N ASP A 169 18.06 24.69 -4.21
CA ASP A 169 18.31 23.71 -5.27
C ASP A 169 19.72 23.12 -5.18
N ASP A 170 20.71 23.93 -4.81
CA ASP A 170 22.08 23.46 -4.56
C ASP A 170 22.13 22.52 -3.34
N GLN A 171 21.46 22.88 -2.23
CA GLN A 171 21.38 22.04 -1.03
C GLN A 171 20.65 20.71 -1.28
N LYS A 172 19.61 20.73 -2.13
CA LYS A 172 18.87 19.54 -2.56
C LYS A 172 19.62 18.69 -3.59
N GLY A 173 20.79 19.14 -4.04
CA GLY A 173 21.61 18.40 -5.01
C GLY A 173 21.00 18.36 -6.41
N VAL A 174 20.15 19.34 -6.76
CA VAL A 174 19.58 19.43 -8.12
C VAL A 174 20.74 19.63 -9.11
N GLY A 175 20.83 18.79 -10.13
CA GLY A 175 21.93 18.84 -11.11
C GLY A 175 22.01 20.18 -11.86
N LYS A 176 23.12 20.38 -12.58
CA LYS A 176 23.28 21.45 -13.59
C LYS A 176 23.17 20.90 -15.02
N ASP A 177 22.81 19.64 -15.13
CA ASP A 177 22.44 18.97 -16.36
C ASP A 177 21.09 19.48 -16.88
N ALA A 178 20.70 19.06 -18.09
CA ALA A 178 19.46 19.53 -18.71
C ALA A 178 18.19 19.23 -17.87
N ILE A 179 18.24 18.19 -17.02
CA ILE A 179 17.16 17.81 -16.09
C ILE A 179 17.17 18.75 -14.89
N GLY A 180 18.31 18.91 -14.23
CA GLY A 180 18.43 19.81 -13.09
C GLY A 180 18.15 21.27 -13.44
N LEU A 181 18.51 21.73 -14.65
CA LEU A 181 18.13 23.06 -15.15
C LEU A 181 16.61 23.23 -15.32
N ALA A 182 15.90 22.20 -15.78
CA ALA A 182 14.45 22.24 -15.90
C ALA A 182 13.76 22.30 -14.52
N ILE A 183 14.25 21.52 -13.56
CA ILE A 183 13.75 21.53 -12.17
C ILE A 183 13.99 22.91 -11.54
N ARG A 184 15.19 23.47 -11.69
CA ARG A 184 15.54 24.82 -11.21
C ARG A 184 14.65 25.88 -11.84
N ASN A 185 14.42 25.81 -13.15
CA ASN A 185 13.49 26.73 -13.84
C ASN A 185 12.06 26.59 -13.31
N LYS A 186 11.59 25.36 -13.05
CA LYS A 186 10.26 25.13 -12.45
C LYS A 186 10.16 25.74 -11.05
N HIS A 187 11.14 25.52 -10.19
CA HIS A 187 11.16 26.11 -8.85
C HIS A 187 11.22 27.64 -8.88
N LEU A 188 11.98 28.20 -9.82
CA LEU A 188 12.05 29.65 -10.02
C LEU A 188 10.70 30.21 -10.48
N MET A 189 10.08 29.60 -11.50
CA MET A 189 8.78 30.00 -12.03
C MET A 189 7.67 29.90 -10.99
N ASN A 190 7.68 28.86 -10.14
CA ASN A 190 6.73 28.73 -9.03
C ASN A 190 6.75 29.88 -8.02
N VAL A 191 7.87 30.62 -7.94
CA VAL A 191 8.00 31.80 -7.07
C VAL A 191 7.71 33.09 -7.85
N ILE A 192 8.03 33.14 -9.14
CA ILE A 192 7.73 34.30 -10.02
C ILE A 192 6.23 34.41 -10.31
N GLU A 193 5.56 33.29 -10.53
CA GLU A 193 4.12 33.17 -10.82
C GLU A 193 3.34 32.69 -9.58
N CYS A 194 3.84 32.94 -8.38
CA CYS A 194 3.07 32.59 -7.18
C CYS A 194 1.80 33.44 -7.08
N GLU A 195 0.75 32.90 -6.49
CA GLU A 195 -0.53 33.60 -6.35
C GLU A 195 -0.84 33.90 -4.88
N ASP A 196 -1.46 35.05 -4.63
CA ASP A 196 -2.06 35.39 -3.34
C ASP A 196 -3.44 34.72 -3.16
N ALA A 197 -4.14 35.04 -2.06
CA ALA A 197 -5.48 34.51 -1.82
C ALA A 197 -6.56 35.02 -2.81
N ASN A 198 -6.20 35.97 -3.68
CA ASN A 198 -7.04 36.57 -4.69
C ASN A 198 -6.52 36.27 -6.12
N ASP A 199 -5.69 35.24 -6.27
CA ASP A 199 -5.09 34.82 -7.54
C ASP A 199 -4.16 35.88 -8.19
N ASN A 200 -3.70 36.87 -7.43
CA ASN A 200 -2.78 37.89 -7.95
C ASN A 200 -1.35 37.39 -7.97
N THR A 201 -0.67 37.62 -9.09
CA THR A 201 0.74 37.32 -9.28
C THR A 201 1.65 38.48 -8.82
N PRO A 202 2.94 38.23 -8.52
CA PRO A 202 3.92 39.30 -8.27
C PRO A 202 3.95 40.36 -9.37
N LEU A 203 3.81 39.98 -10.65
CA LEU A 203 3.71 40.95 -11.74
C LEU A 203 2.45 41.83 -11.63
N SER A 204 1.32 41.25 -11.22
CA SER A 204 0.07 41.99 -10.98
C SER A 204 0.18 42.98 -9.81
N GLU A 205 0.87 42.59 -8.74
CA GLU A 205 1.15 43.47 -7.59
C GLU A 205 2.18 44.57 -7.94
N ALA A 206 3.23 44.24 -8.70
CA ALA A 206 4.21 45.21 -9.20
C ALA A 206 3.57 46.24 -10.14
N ALA A 207 2.65 45.80 -11.01
CA ALA A 207 1.90 46.69 -11.88
C ALA A 207 0.98 47.66 -11.10
N ASN A 208 0.46 47.20 -9.95
CA ASN A 208 -0.34 48.02 -9.05
C ASN A 208 0.50 49.00 -8.20
N GLY A 209 1.74 48.64 -7.87
CA GLY A 209 2.71 49.50 -7.18
C GLY A 209 3.37 50.54 -8.08
N GLY A 210 3.47 50.25 -9.39
CA GLY A 210 3.85 51.21 -10.42
C GLY A 210 5.33 51.36 -10.71
N ASP A 211 6.21 50.56 -10.11
CA ASP A 211 7.65 50.60 -10.42
C ASP A 211 7.96 49.87 -11.74
N PRO A 212 8.32 50.59 -12.83
CA PRO A 212 8.56 49.98 -14.13
C PRO A 212 9.78 49.05 -14.12
N LYS A 213 10.76 49.26 -13.23
CA LYS A 213 11.94 48.38 -13.13
C LYS A 213 11.58 47.02 -12.56
N THR A 214 10.76 46.98 -11.51
CA THR A 214 10.24 45.75 -10.94
C THR A 214 9.34 45.00 -11.93
N VAL A 215 8.48 45.72 -12.66
CA VAL A 215 7.67 45.14 -13.76
C VAL A 215 8.56 44.49 -14.82
N GLN A 216 9.59 45.21 -15.31
CA GLN A 216 10.52 44.67 -16.30
C GLN A 216 11.30 43.46 -15.77
N LEU A 217 11.70 43.47 -14.50
CA LEU A 217 12.39 42.34 -13.87
C LEU A 217 11.54 41.06 -13.92
N PHE A 218 10.26 41.12 -13.55
CA PHE A 218 9.39 39.94 -13.60
C PHE A 218 9.15 39.44 -15.03
N LEU A 219 9.00 40.36 -16.00
CA LEU A 219 8.86 40.02 -17.42
C LEU A 219 10.13 39.36 -17.99
N ASP A 220 11.32 39.89 -17.65
CA ASP A 220 12.61 39.29 -18.02
C ASP A 220 12.81 37.90 -17.40
N LYS A 221 12.20 37.66 -16.23
CA LYS A 221 12.17 36.33 -15.59
C LYS A 221 11.08 35.42 -16.15
N GLY A 222 10.27 35.89 -17.09
CA GLY A 222 9.30 35.09 -17.84
C GLY A 222 7.90 35.00 -17.22
N ALA A 223 7.52 35.94 -16.34
CA ALA A 223 6.16 36.05 -15.83
C ALA A 223 5.15 36.33 -16.97
N ASP A 224 3.95 35.76 -16.91
CA ASP A 224 2.92 35.99 -17.91
C ASP A 224 2.31 37.42 -17.81
N PRO A 225 2.50 38.29 -18.81
CA PRO A 225 1.95 39.66 -18.82
C PRO A 225 0.42 39.71 -18.85
N ASN A 226 -0.23 38.61 -19.25
CA ASN A 226 -1.69 38.50 -19.38
C ASN A 226 -2.30 37.60 -18.29
N SER A 227 -1.57 37.33 -17.21
CA SER A 227 -2.10 36.62 -16.04
C SER A 227 -3.36 37.30 -15.52
N LYS A 228 -4.37 36.50 -15.14
CA LYS A 228 -5.67 36.99 -14.67
C LYS A 228 -5.79 36.71 -13.19
N GLY A 229 -5.69 37.75 -12.37
CA GLY A 229 -5.94 37.65 -10.95
C GLY A 229 -7.41 37.84 -10.62
N GLN A 230 -7.67 38.38 -9.43
CA GLN A 230 -9.03 38.63 -8.94
C GLN A 230 -9.87 39.40 -9.96
N PHE A 231 -11.11 38.95 -10.15
CA PHE A 231 -12.07 39.56 -11.11
C PHE A 231 -11.54 39.59 -12.55
N LYS A 232 -10.66 38.64 -12.91
CA LYS A 232 -9.97 38.57 -14.21
C LYS A 232 -9.15 39.82 -14.56
N ARG A 233 -8.74 40.60 -13.57
CA ARG A 233 -7.91 41.79 -13.79
C ARG A 233 -6.49 41.38 -14.15
N THR A 234 -5.99 41.93 -15.25
CA THR A 234 -4.61 41.71 -15.71
C THR A 234 -3.64 42.70 -15.07
N PRO A 235 -2.32 42.44 -15.07
CA PRO A 235 -1.32 43.43 -14.69
C PRO A 235 -1.53 44.77 -15.39
N LEU A 236 -1.81 44.77 -16.70
CA LEU A 236 -2.07 45.98 -17.48
C LEU A 236 -3.30 46.75 -16.99
N TYR A 237 -4.39 46.04 -16.66
CA TYR A 237 -5.58 46.65 -16.08
C TYR A 237 -5.25 47.38 -14.77
N ARG A 238 -4.47 46.75 -13.88
CA ARG A 238 -4.10 47.33 -12.58
C ARG A 238 -3.20 48.55 -12.73
N ALA A 239 -2.18 48.49 -13.58
CA ALA A 239 -1.32 49.63 -13.87
C ALA A 239 -2.12 50.81 -14.45
N ALA A 240 -3.10 50.53 -15.33
CA ALA A 240 -3.95 51.56 -15.91
C ALA A 240 -4.88 52.21 -14.87
N PHE A 241 -5.54 51.40 -14.03
CA PHE A 241 -6.38 51.89 -12.93
C PHE A 241 -5.58 52.75 -11.94
N ALA A 242 -4.38 52.33 -11.57
CA ALA A 242 -3.50 53.07 -10.67
C ALA A 242 -2.83 54.30 -11.31
N GLY A 243 -2.83 54.39 -12.65
CA GLY A 243 -2.32 55.55 -13.40
C GLY A 243 -0.81 55.52 -13.67
N HIS A 244 -0.19 54.34 -13.64
CA HIS A 244 1.26 54.17 -13.78
C HIS A 244 1.67 54.05 -15.25
N LEU A 245 1.94 55.19 -15.89
CA LEU A 245 2.24 55.29 -17.32
C LEU A 245 3.44 54.44 -17.76
N GLU A 246 4.55 54.51 -17.04
CA GLU A 246 5.77 53.78 -17.38
C GLU A 246 5.59 52.26 -17.22
N ALA A 247 4.82 51.83 -16.22
CA ALA A 247 4.47 50.42 -16.03
C ALA A 247 3.54 49.92 -17.15
N VAL A 248 2.58 50.72 -17.59
CA VAL A 248 1.73 50.43 -18.76
C VAL A 248 2.56 50.24 -20.02
N GLN A 249 3.50 51.16 -20.30
CA GLN A 249 4.39 51.06 -21.45
C GLN A 249 5.27 49.81 -21.40
N ALA A 250 5.86 49.49 -20.24
CA ALA A 250 6.66 48.29 -20.05
C ALA A 250 5.85 47.01 -20.30
N LEU A 251 4.62 46.94 -19.79
CA LEU A 251 3.73 45.79 -20.01
C LEU A 251 3.35 45.62 -21.48
N LEU A 252 2.98 46.70 -22.16
CA LEU A 252 2.62 46.68 -23.58
C LEU A 252 3.79 46.21 -24.47
N GLN A 253 5.00 46.73 -24.22
CA GLN A 253 6.22 46.32 -24.93
C GLN A 253 6.60 44.85 -24.73
N ASN A 254 6.09 44.21 -23.67
CA ASN A 254 6.35 42.80 -23.36
C ASN A 254 5.13 41.90 -23.62
N GLY A 255 4.14 42.38 -24.40
CA GLY A 255 3.05 41.54 -24.91
C GLY A 255 1.80 41.49 -24.01
N ALA A 256 1.62 42.47 -23.13
CA ALA A 256 0.33 42.66 -22.46
C ALA A 256 -0.74 43.10 -23.49
N ASP A 257 -1.91 42.47 -23.44
CA ASP A 257 -2.99 42.70 -24.38
C ASP A 257 -4.00 43.74 -23.81
N PRO A 258 -4.09 44.96 -24.40
CA PRO A 258 -5.01 46.00 -23.95
C PRO A 258 -6.48 45.67 -24.25
N ARG A 259 -6.78 44.60 -25.00
CA ARG A 259 -8.15 44.18 -25.35
C ARG A 259 -8.79 43.32 -24.27
N LEU A 260 -8.05 42.89 -23.25
CA LEU A 260 -8.55 41.97 -22.22
C LEU A 260 -9.49 42.69 -21.25
N TYR A 261 -10.70 42.16 -21.12
CA TYR A 261 -11.72 42.65 -20.20
C TYR A 261 -11.61 41.97 -18.83
N ALA A 262 -11.78 42.77 -17.78
CA ALA A 262 -12.05 42.29 -16.43
C ALA A 262 -13.54 41.90 -16.27
N ASP A 263 -13.89 41.28 -15.14
CA ASP A 263 -15.27 40.83 -14.85
C ASP A 263 -16.28 41.98 -14.71
N ASP A 264 -15.82 43.21 -14.46
CA ASP A 264 -16.64 44.42 -14.48
C ASP A 264 -16.98 44.90 -15.91
N GLY A 265 -16.49 44.19 -16.93
CA GLY A 265 -16.75 44.51 -18.34
C GLY A 265 -15.92 45.67 -18.87
N GLN A 266 -14.90 46.13 -18.13
CA GLN A 266 -14.01 47.20 -18.56
C GLN A 266 -12.66 46.67 -19.03
N ASN A 267 -12.09 47.33 -20.04
CA ASN A 267 -10.71 47.11 -20.47
C ASN A 267 -9.77 48.13 -19.78
N PRO A 268 -8.43 47.96 -19.86
CA PRO A 268 -7.46 48.88 -19.26
C PRO A 268 -7.64 50.35 -19.70
N GLU A 269 -8.05 50.60 -20.94
CA GLU A 269 -8.26 51.95 -21.47
C GLU A 269 -9.45 52.65 -20.78
N GLN A 270 -10.57 51.95 -20.59
CA GLN A 270 -11.80 52.50 -20.01
C GLN A 270 -11.68 52.81 -18.52
N ILE A 271 -10.85 52.04 -17.79
CA ILE A 271 -10.65 52.21 -16.34
C ILE A 271 -9.51 53.18 -16.01
N ALA A 272 -8.67 53.55 -16.99
CA ALA A 272 -7.46 54.33 -16.76
C ALA A 272 -7.75 55.65 -16.01
N SER A 273 -7.01 55.88 -14.92
CA SER A 273 -7.23 57.04 -14.04
C SER A 273 -6.61 58.34 -14.56
N VAL A 274 -5.58 58.23 -15.42
CA VAL A 274 -4.83 59.37 -15.96
C VAL A 274 -5.01 59.44 -17.48
N GLU A 275 -5.21 60.64 -18.02
CA GLU A 275 -5.46 60.84 -19.45
C GLU A 275 -4.28 60.39 -20.33
N ALA A 276 -3.04 60.62 -19.90
CA ALA A 276 -1.85 60.14 -20.62
C ALA A 276 -1.82 58.61 -20.78
N VAL A 277 -2.35 57.86 -19.81
CA VAL A 277 -2.46 56.39 -19.91
C VAL A 277 -3.51 55.99 -20.93
N LYS A 278 -4.66 56.69 -20.97
CA LYS A 278 -5.68 56.48 -22.00
C LYS A 278 -5.16 56.76 -23.39
N GLU A 279 -4.45 57.87 -23.57
CA GLU A 279 -3.83 58.23 -24.84
C GLU A 279 -2.87 57.14 -25.32
N VAL A 280 -1.96 56.67 -24.45
CA VAL A 280 -1.04 55.57 -24.80
C VAL A 280 -1.77 54.28 -25.16
N LEU A 281 -2.83 53.91 -24.44
CA LEU A 281 -3.59 52.70 -24.71
C LEU A 281 -4.42 52.80 -26.00
N ALA A 282 -4.98 53.98 -26.28
CA ALA A 282 -5.77 54.25 -27.49
C ALA A 282 -4.90 54.33 -28.75
N GLU A 283 -3.69 54.87 -28.64
CA GLU A 283 -2.74 54.99 -29.75
C GLU A 283 -1.89 53.72 -29.95
N TRP A 284 -1.95 52.75 -29.04
CA TRP A 284 -1.12 51.55 -29.12
C TRP A 284 -1.43 50.71 -30.36
N ASP A 285 -0.37 50.34 -31.10
CA ASP A 285 -0.50 49.48 -32.26
C ASP A 285 -0.74 48.02 -31.83
N VAL A 286 -2.00 47.61 -31.89
CA VAL A 286 -2.44 46.24 -31.58
C VAL A 286 -1.75 45.19 -32.46
N ALA A 287 -1.29 45.55 -33.67
CA ALA A 287 -0.55 44.63 -34.52
C ALA A 287 0.82 44.26 -33.90
N GLU A 288 1.42 45.13 -33.08
CA GLU A 288 2.64 44.82 -32.35
C GLU A 288 2.36 43.83 -31.21
N THR A 289 1.24 44.00 -30.50
CA THR A 289 0.76 43.03 -29.52
C THR A 289 0.53 41.65 -30.15
N ASP A 290 -0.10 41.58 -31.32
CA ASP A 290 -0.34 40.31 -32.01
C ASP A 290 0.96 39.57 -32.38
N LYS A 291 2.01 40.28 -32.81
CA LYS A 291 3.34 39.67 -33.06
C LYS A 291 3.98 39.12 -31.77
N LEU A 292 3.90 39.88 -30.68
CA LEU A 292 4.44 39.47 -29.38
C LEU A 292 3.69 38.25 -28.83
N LEU A 293 2.36 38.23 -28.94
CA LEU A 293 1.52 37.10 -28.56
C LEU A 293 1.87 35.85 -29.39
N GLN A 294 2.02 35.97 -30.72
CA GLN A 294 2.45 34.85 -31.56
C GLN A 294 3.80 34.28 -31.12
N LYS A 295 4.76 35.15 -30.76
CA LYS A 295 6.07 34.71 -30.26
C LYS A 295 5.95 34.00 -28.90
N LEU A 296 5.17 34.55 -27.97
CA LEU A 296 4.92 33.96 -26.65
C LEU A 296 4.20 32.61 -26.78
N GLU A 297 3.20 32.50 -27.66
CA GLU A 297 2.49 31.25 -27.96
C GLU A 297 3.41 30.21 -28.58
N ALA A 298 4.25 30.60 -29.55
CA ALA A 298 5.23 29.71 -30.16
C ALA A 298 6.26 29.20 -29.14
N GLU A 299 6.73 30.06 -28.23
CA GLU A 299 7.63 29.66 -27.13
C GLU A 299 6.93 28.74 -26.13
N LYS A 300 5.69 29.06 -25.72
CA LYS A 300 4.87 28.20 -24.85
C LYS A 300 4.67 26.83 -25.50
N GLN A 301 4.36 26.78 -26.80
CA GLN A 301 4.16 25.55 -27.54
C GLN A 301 5.45 24.73 -27.64
N LYS A 302 6.58 25.37 -27.97
CA LYS A 302 7.88 24.72 -27.99
C LYS A 302 8.25 24.11 -26.63
N ARG A 303 8.01 24.84 -25.52
CA ARG A 303 8.22 24.31 -24.17
C ARG A 303 7.33 23.10 -23.88
N LYS A 304 6.06 23.13 -24.30
CA LYS A 304 5.14 21.98 -24.17
C LYS A 304 5.62 20.78 -24.98
N GLU A 305 6.06 20.99 -26.22
CA GLU A 305 6.59 19.94 -27.09
C GLU A 305 7.88 19.34 -26.53
N GLU A 306 8.81 20.16 -26.04
CA GLU A 306 10.02 19.69 -25.38
C GLU A 306 9.70 18.88 -24.11
N GLN A 307 8.73 19.32 -23.30
CA GLN A 307 8.27 18.57 -22.13
C GLN A 307 7.59 17.25 -22.53
N GLN A 308 6.78 17.24 -23.59
CA GLN A 308 6.13 16.03 -24.08
C GLN A 308 7.16 15.03 -24.60
N MET A 309 8.08 15.47 -25.47
CA MET A 309 9.15 14.63 -26.00
C MET A 309 10.01 14.04 -24.88
N ARG A 310 10.28 14.81 -23.82
CA ARG A 310 11.00 14.31 -22.63
C ARG A 310 10.19 13.26 -21.86
N ARG A 311 8.89 13.49 -21.64
CA ARG A 311 8.00 12.50 -21.02
C ARG A 311 7.96 11.22 -21.84
N ASP A 312 7.84 11.34 -23.17
CA ASP A 312 7.83 10.20 -24.09
C ASP A 312 9.17 9.43 -24.07
N ALA A 313 10.29 10.14 -23.93
CA ALA A 313 11.60 9.50 -23.77
C ALA A 313 11.74 8.75 -22.43
N GLU A 314 11.19 9.30 -21.35
CA GLU A 314 11.19 8.68 -20.04
C GLU A 314 10.25 7.45 -19.98
N THR A 315 9.06 7.54 -20.56
CA THR A 315 8.15 6.39 -20.70
C THR A 315 8.80 5.29 -21.54
N SER A 316 9.42 5.63 -22.68
CA SER A 316 10.15 4.66 -23.51
C SER A 316 11.28 3.96 -22.73
N LYS A 317 11.99 4.69 -21.86
CA LYS A 317 13.04 4.11 -21.01
C LYS A 317 12.46 3.15 -19.96
N LEU A 318 11.34 3.52 -19.33
CA LEU A 318 10.66 2.68 -18.35
C LEU A 318 10.06 1.43 -19.00
N GLU A 319 9.51 1.54 -20.21
CA GLU A 319 9.05 0.40 -21.00
C GLU A 319 10.18 -0.59 -21.28
N GLY A 320 11.36 -0.10 -21.70
CA GLY A 320 12.55 -0.93 -21.84
C GLY A 320 12.97 -1.62 -20.54
N SER A 321 12.86 -0.94 -19.39
CA SER A 321 13.12 -1.54 -18.08
C SER A 321 12.11 -2.64 -17.71
N VAL A 322 10.82 -2.45 -18.03
CA VAL A 322 9.78 -3.47 -17.82
C VAL A 322 10.04 -4.69 -18.70
N GLN A 323 10.41 -4.47 -19.96
CA GLN A 323 10.73 -5.56 -20.88
C GLN A 323 11.94 -6.37 -20.38
N ALA A 324 13.02 -5.71 -19.96
CA ALA A 324 14.21 -6.39 -19.43
C ALA A 324 13.87 -7.22 -18.18
N ALA A 325 13.09 -6.67 -17.25
CA ALA A 325 12.65 -7.39 -16.05
C ALA A 325 11.74 -8.58 -16.39
N GLN A 326 10.87 -8.44 -17.40
CA GLN A 326 10.01 -9.52 -17.88
C GLN A 326 10.83 -10.67 -18.49
N GLU A 327 11.82 -10.36 -19.32
CA GLU A 327 12.72 -11.36 -19.92
C GLU A 327 13.55 -12.09 -18.86
N GLU A 328 13.99 -11.39 -17.81
CA GLU A 328 14.69 -12.01 -16.67
C GLU A 328 13.76 -12.95 -15.86
N TYR A 329 12.55 -12.49 -15.54
CA TYR A 329 11.54 -13.32 -14.88
C TYR A 329 11.23 -14.59 -15.70
N ASP A 330 10.99 -14.47 -17.00
CA ASP A 330 10.67 -15.61 -17.87
C ASP A 330 11.84 -16.62 -17.97
N ARG A 331 13.08 -16.12 -17.95
CA ARG A 331 14.30 -16.96 -17.93
C ARG A 331 14.39 -17.77 -16.64
N ILE A 332 14.20 -17.14 -15.50
CA ILE A 332 14.26 -17.80 -14.18
C ILE A 332 13.09 -18.77 -14.03
N GLN A 333 11.90 -18.41 -14.51
CA GLN A 333 10.72 -19.27 -14.50
C GLN A 333 10.94 -20.56 -15.30
N LYS A 334 11.63 -20.48 -16.46
CA LYS A 334 12.02 -21.66 -17.25
C LYS A 334 13.02 -22.55 -16.49
N GLN A 335 14.01 -21.97 -15.82
CA GLN A 335 14.96 -22.71 -14.98
C GLN A 335 14.25 -23.42 -13.83
N LEU A 336 13.36 -22.72 -13.13
CA LEU A 336 12.56 -23.28 -12.04
C LEU A 336 11.68 -24.44 -12.54
N SER A 337 11.02 -24.30 -13.68
CA SER A 337 10.25 -25.39 -14.28
C SER A 337 11.12 -26.61 -14.61
N HIS A 338 12.34 -26.41 -15.10
CA HIS A 338 13.27 -27.50 -15.38
C HIS A 338 13.70 -28.21 -14.10
N ALA A 339 14.05 -27.47 -13.05
CA ALA A 339 14.44 -28.00 -11.76
C ALA A 339 13.32 -28.84 -11.11
N TYR A 340 12.06 -28.42 -11.23
CA TYR A 340 10.92 -29.24 -10.79
C TYR A 340 10.76 -30.55 -11.57
N CYS A 341 10.97 -30.51 -12.90
CA CYS A 341 10.95 -31.74 -13.71
C CYS A 341 12.08 -32.69 -13.32
N GLU A 342 13.28 -32.18 -13.08
CA GLU A 342 14.40 -32.98 -12.59
C GLU A 342 14.14 -33.55 -11.20
N MET A 343 13.60 -32.76 -10.28
CA MET A 343 13.22 -33.22 -8.94
C MET A 343 12.23 -34.38 -9.00
N ASN A 344 11.17 -34.26 -9.82
CA ASN A 344 10.23 -35.35 -10.04
C ASN A 344 10.91 -36.59 -10.62
N LYS A 345 11.87 -36.42 -11.54
CA LYS A 345 12.66 -37.52 -12.07
C LYS A 345 13.48 -38.21 -10.96
N ARG A 346 14.17 -37.46 -10.10
CA ARG A 346 14.94 -38.00 -8.96
C ARG A 346 14.05 -38.76 -7.98
N ILE A 347 12.85 -38.24 -7.70
CA ILE A 347 11.84 -38.93 -6.88
C ILE A 347 11.47 -40.29 -7.50
N THR A 348 11.17 -40.31 -8.81
CA THR A 348 10.85 -41.58 -9.50
C THR A 348 12.01 -42.57 -9.56
N GLU A 349 13.25 -42.08 -9.72
CA GLU A 349 14.48 -42.89 -9.68
C GLU A 349 14.66 -43.52 -8.29
N HIS A 350 14.45 -42.73 -7.22
CA HIS A 350 14.51 -43.22 -5.84
C HIS A 350 13.43 -44.27 -5.56
N ASP A 351 12.16 -44.00 -5.90
CA ASP A 351 11.06 -44.93 -5.69
C ASP A 351 11.32 -46.26 -6.42
N THR A 352 11.86 -46.20 -7.64
CA THR A 352 12.21 -47.38 -8.44
C THR A 352 13.39 -48.15 -7.83
N ALA A 353 14.42 -47.45 -7.36
CA ALA A 353 15.59 -48.05 -6.71
C ALA A 353 15.20 -48.77 -5.40
N VAL A 354 14.37 -48.12 -4.57
CA VAL A 354 13.85 -48.72 -3.33
C VAL A 354 12.96 -49.92 -3.65
N GLY A 355 12.08 -49.81 -4.64
CA GLY A 355 11.19 -50.90 -5.07
C GLY A 355 11.93 -52.12 -5.64
N SER A 356 13.11 -51.92 -6.25
CA SER A 356 13.95 -52.98 -6.82
C SER A 356 14.95 -53.60 -5.82
N GLY A 357 14.99 -53.12 -4.57
CA GLY A 357 15.87 -53.64 -3.52
C GLY A 357 17.32 -53.15 -3.62
N PHE A 358 17.54 -51.91 -4.10
CA PHE A 358 18.86 -51.29 -4.19
C PHE A 358 19.54 -51.16 -2.81
N ASP A 359 20.82 -51.52 -2.73
CA ASP A 359 21.56 -51.67 -1.46
C ASP A 359 21.98 -50.33 -0.78
N ARG A 360 21.80 -49.17 -1.43
CA ARG A 360 22.18 -47.84 -0.90
C ARG A 360 21.19 -46.71 -1.24
N PRO A 361 19.94 -46.77 -0.76
CA PRO A 361 18.91 -45.77 -1.06
C PRO A 361 19.24 -44.36 -0.53
N GLU A 362 20.22 -44.23 0.36
CA GLU A 362 20.67 -42.94 0.90
C GLU A 362 21.30 -42.05 -0.18
N LEU A 363 21.93 -42.63 -1.21
CA LEU A 363 22.54 -41.88 -2.30
C LEU A 363 21.49 -41.24 -3.22
N THR A 364 20.42 -41.96 -3.54
CA THR A 364 19.31 -41.42 -4.35
C THR A 364 18.49 -40.42 -3.56
N LEU A 365 18.38 -40.59 -2.24
CA LEU A 365 17.75 -39.61 -1.35
C LEU A 365 18.58 -38.33 -1.25
N GLN A 366 19.91 -38.42 -1.14
CA GLN A 366 20.78 -37.25 -1.17
C GLN A 366 20.62 -36.46 -2.48
N ALA A 367 20.53 -37.15 -3.63
CA ALA A 367 20.28 -36.49 -4.90
C ALA A 367 18.91 -35.78 -4.98
N ILE A 368 17.90 -36.25 -4.23
CA ILE A 368 16.63 -35.52 -4.08
C ILE A 368 16.85 -34.26 -3.26
N HIS A 369 17.51 -34.35 -2.10
CA HIS A 369 17.77 -33.18 -1.26
C HIS A 369 18.62 -32.11 -1.98
N ASP A 370 19.67 -32.52 -2.69
CA ASP A 370 20.51 -31.60 -3.47
C ASP A 370 19.66 -30.87 -4.54
N GLN A 371 18.68 -31.56 -5.14
CA GLN A 371 17.74 -30.97 -6.10
C GLN A 371 16.67 -30.09 -5.44
N GLU A 372 16.21 -30.45 -4.24
CA GLU A 372 15.29 -29.64 -3.42
C GLU A 372 15.93 -28.29 -3.07
N ASP A 373 17.20 -28.30 -2.68
CA ASP A 373 17.98 -27.09 -2.41
C ASP A 373 18.06 -26.20 -3.66
N GLU A 374 18.31 -26.78 -4.84
CA GLU A 374 18.33 -26.04 -6.10
C GLU A 374 16.96 -25.41 -6.42
N VAL A 375 15.87 -26.17 -6.23
CA VAL A 375 14.50 -25.66 -6.40
C VAL A 375 14.20 -24.53 -5.42
N GLU A 376 14.64 -24.62 -4.17
CA GLU A 376 14.46 -23.57 -3.17
C GLU A 376 15.20 -22.28 -3.55
N ILE A 377 16.46 -22.39 -3.99
CA ILE A 377 17.25 -21.25 -4.49
C ILE A 377 16.56 -20.61 -5.70
N LEU A 378 16.08 -21.41 -6.66
CA LEU A 378 15.40 -20.90 -7.86
C LEU A 378 14.05 -20.27 -7.55
N LYS A 379 13.28 -20.79 -6.57
CA LYS A 379 12.06 -20.15 -6.07
C LYS A 379 12.35 -18.76 -5.53
N SER A 380 13.34 -18.63 -4.63
CA SER A 380 13.72 -17.35 -4.05
C SER A 380 14.15 -16.33 -5.13
N LYS A 381 14.91 -16.78 -6.14
CA LYS A 381 15.27 -15.93 -7.29
C LYS A 381 14.07 -15.54 -8.13
N CYS A 382 13.13 -16.46 -8.34
CA CYS A 382 11.90 -16.20 -9.08
C CYS A 382 11.01 -15.17 -8.38
N ASP A 383 10.87 -15.27 -7.05
CA ASP A 383 10.12 -14.32 -6.25
C ASP A 383 10.73 -12.93 -6.34
N LYS A 384 12.06 -12.82 -6.21
CA LYS A 384 12.79 -11.56 -6.39
C LYS A 384 12.59 -10.96 -7.79
N ALA A 385 12.77 -11.75 -8.85
CA ALA A 385 12.58 -11.27 -10.22
C ALA A 385 11.13 -10.83 -10.48
N ARG A 386 10.16 -11.48 -9.84
CA ARG A 386 8.75 -11.09 -9.89
C ARG A 386 8.49 -9.77 -9.19
N GLU A 387 9.09 -9.54 -8.03
CA GLU A 387 9.04 -8.26 -7.31
C GLU A 387 9.68 -7.14 -8.15
N ASP A 388 10.84 -7.39 -8.74
CA ASP A 388 11.54 -6.42 -9.60
C ASP A 388 10.69 -6.05 -10.84
N LEU A 389 10.07 -7.05 -11.49
CA LEU A 389 9.11 -6.83 -12.57
C LEU A 389 7.89 -6.02 -12.12
N ALA A 390 7.33 -6.33 -10.95
CA ALA A 390 6.18 -5.63 -10.42
C ALA A 390 6.51 -4.16 -10.09
N ASN A 391 7.71 -3.91 -9.53
CA ASN A 391 8.22 -2.57 -9.25
C ASN A 391 8.51 -1.77 -10.54
N ALA A 392 9.04 -2.41 -11.57
CA ALA A 392 9.24 -1.77 -12.88
C ALA A 392 7.89 -1.34 -13.51
N LYS A 393 6.89 -2.22 -13.45
CA LYS A 393 5.52 -1.91 -13.91
C LYS A 393 4.88 -0.77 -13.10
N LEU A 394 5.10 -0.76 -11.78
CA LEU A 394 4.62 0.31 -10.90
C LEU A 394 5.17 1.67 -11.31
N LYS A 395 6.48 1.78 -11.56
CA LYS A 395 7.13 3.04 -11.99
C LYS A 395 6.59 3.53 -13.33
N LEU A 396 6.44 2.64 -14.30
CA LEU A 396 5.84 2.99 -15.61
C LEU A 396 4.41 3.54 -15.43
N ARG A 397 3.62 2.91 -14.57
CA ARG A 397 2.25 3.35 -14.27
C ARG A 397 2.22 4.73 -13.59
N GLU A 398 3.11 4.98 -12.64
CA GLU A 398 3.19 6.28 -11.96
C GLU A 398 3.49 7.40 -12.96
N GLN A 399 4.47 7.19 -13.86
CA GLN A 399 4.79 8.14 -14.92
C GLN A 399 3.60 8.41 -15.86
N LEU A 400 2.86 7.37 -16.24
CA LEU A 400 1.67 7.52 -17.10
C LEU A 400 0.54 8.28 -16.39
N ASN A 401 0.40 8.10 -15.07
CA ASN A 401 -0.63 8.75 -14.28
C ASN A 401 -0.30 10.20 -13.91
N GLU A 402 0.98 10.60 -13.85
CA GLU A 402 1.42 11.98 -13.52
C GLU A 402 0.96 13.05 -14.53
N GLY A 403 0.41 12.67 -15.68
CA GLY A 403 -0.11 13.60 -16.70
C GLY A 403 -1.58 13.43 -17.06
N LEU A 404 -2.30 12.50 -16.42
CA LEU A 404 -3.71 12.26 -16.67
C LEU A 404 -4.56 13.20 -15.79
N GLU A 405 -4.64 14.48 -16.17
CA GLU A 405 -5.84 15.26 -15.88
C GLU A 405 -6.96 14.68 -16.76
N THR A 406 -7.65 13.64 -16.28
CA THR A 406 -8.72 13.01 -17.05
C THR A 406 -9.91 13.98 -17.17
N ASN A 407 -10.47 14.08 -18.38
CA ASN A 407 -11.69 14.86 -18.72
C ASN A 407 -12.91 14.57 -17.80
N GLU A 408 -12.85 13.51 -17.00
CA GLU A 408 -13.73 13.29 -15.85
C GLU A 408 -12.82 13.08 -14.63
N ASN A 409 -12.78 14.05 -13.70
CA ASN A 409 -12.04 14.01 -12.43
C ASN A 409 -12.62 12.95 -11.47
N LEU A 410 -12.58 11.68 -11.87
CA LEU A 410 -13.18 10.60 -11.10
C LEU A 410 -12.19 10.05 -10.06
N PRO A 411 -12.53 10.07 -8.76
CA PRO A 411 -11.62 9.61 -7.72
C PRO A 411 -11.37 8.10 -7.85
N GLY A 412 -10.12 7.69 -7.64
CA GLY A 412 -9.69 6.29 -7.61
C GLY A 412 -8.55 5.95 -8.57
N MET A 413 -7.80 4.90 -8.26
CA MET A 413 -6.68 4.43 -9.05
C MET A 413 -7.17 3.74 -10.33
N GLN A 414 -6.76 4.22 -11.50
CA GLN A 414 -7.05 3.55 -12.77
C GLN A 414 -6.01 2.45 -13.03
N ILE A 415 -6.49 1.25 -13.37
CA ILE A 415 -5.64 0.09 -13.69
C ILE A 415 -6.19 -0.69 -14.88
N LEU A 416 -5.31 -1.37 -15.61
CA LEU A 416 -5.72 -2.31 -16.65
C LEU A 416 -6.12 -3.66 -16.02
N ILE A 417 -7.03 -4.40 -16.65
CA ILE A 417 -7.47 -5.72 -16.16
C ILE A 417 -6.29 -6.70 -15.95
N LYS A 418 -5.26 -6.62 -16.81
CA LYS A 418 -4.05 -7.45 -16.72
C LYS A 418 -3.22 -7.21 -15.45
N GLU A 419 -3.41 -6.05 -14.81
CA GLU A 419 -2.68 -5.62 -13.61
C GLU A 419 -3.46 -5.94 -12.32
N LEU A 420 -4.70 -6.44 -12.43
CA LEU A 420 -5.58 -6.67 -11.29
C LEU A 420 -4.95 -7.61 -10.25
N ASP A 421 -4.20 -8.63 -10.67
CA ASP A 421 -3.52 -9.54 -9.74
C ASP A 421 -2.33 -8.87 -9.00
N ASP A 422 -1.56 -8.03 -9.69
CA ASP A 422 -0.47 -7.26 -9.08
C ASP A 422 -1.01 -6.24 -8.06
N VAL A 423 -2.09 -5.53 -8.41
CA VAL A 423 -2.63 -4.43 -7.60
C VAL A 423 -3.52 -4.92 -6.46
N LEU A 424 -4.47 -5.82 -6.74
CA LEU A 424 -5.49 -6.20 -5.77
C LEU A 424 -5.06 -7.40 -4.90
N LEU A 425 -4.52 -8.45 -5.54
CA LEU A 425 -4.16 -9.68 -4.82
C LEU A 425 -2.84 -9.53 -4.09
N ARG A 426 -1.84 -8.94 -4.75
CA ARG A 426 -0.48 -8.80 -4.21
C ARG A 426 -0.20 -7.46 -3.54
N ASP A 427 -1.02 -6.44 -3.80
CA ASP A 427 -0.82 -5.09 -3.26
C ASP A 427 0.60 -4.56 -3.49
N VAL A 428 1.06 -4.64 -4.75
CA VAL A 428 2.40 -4.18 -5.12
C VAL A 428 2.57 -2.69 -4.77
N GLY A 429 3.53 -2.41 -3.90
CA GLY A 429 3.78 -1.07 -3.36
C GLY A 429 2.96 -0.73 -2.12
N ASP A 430 2.31 -1.72 -1.50
CA ASP A 430 1.55 -1.63 -0.24
C ASP A 430 0.48 -0.53 -0.21
N LYS A 431 -0.01 -0.07 -1.38
CA LYS A 431 -0.92 1.10 -1.45
C LYS A 431 -2.27 0.85 -0.78
N ILE A 432 -2.82 -0.37 -0.91
CA ILE A 432 -4.10 -0.74 -0.25
C ILE A 432 -3.88 -0.87 1.25
N LYS A 433 -2.81 -1.56 1.66
CA LYS A 433 -2.43 -1.74 3.06
C LYS A 433 -2.18 -0.41 3.78
N ASP A 434 -1.38 0.48 3.17
CA ASP A 434 -1.05 1.81 3.69
C ASP A 434 -2.29 2.71 3.77
N SER A 435 -3.25 2.54 2.86
CA SER A 435 -4.52 3.28 2.93
C SER A 435 -5.37 2.92 4.16
N GLY A 436 -5.15 1.74 4.74
CA GLY A 436 -5.98 1.21 5.82
C GLY A 436 -7.40 0.81 5.40
N LYS A 437 -7.83 1.06 4.16
CA LYS A 437 -9.20 0.82 3.66
C LYS A 437 -9.32 -0.49 2.88
N TRP A 438 -10.54 -0.99 2.73
CA TRP A 438 -10.84 -2.13 1.85
C TRP A 438 -11.01 -1.69 0.39
N PRO A 439 -10.58 -2.49 -0.60
CA PRO A 439 -10.78 -2.17 -2.02
C PRO A 439 -12.27 -2.07 -2.45
N LEU A 440 -12.58 -0.99 -3.17
CA LEU A 440 -13.79 -0.84 -3.98
C LEU A 440 -13.41 -0.86 -5.45
N ILE A 441 -13.86 -1.88 -6.16
CA ILE A 441 -13.50 -2.15 -7.56
C ILE A 441 -14.67 -1.70 -8.45
N ILE A 442 -14.40 -0.75 -9.34
CA ILE A 442 -15.34 -0.25 -10.33
C ILE A 442 -15.01 -0.91 -11.67
N ASP A 443 -15.84 -1.89 -12.06
CA ASP A 443 -15.65 -2.72 -13.25
C ASP A 443 -16.84 -2.58 -14.22
N ARG A 444 -16.76 -1.65 -15.17
CA ARG A 444 -17.80 -1.50 -16.21
C ARG A 444 -17.83 -2.71 -17.17
N SER A 445 -16.71 -3.41 -17.32
CA SER A 445 -16.54 -4.48 -18.32
C SER A 445 -17.01 -5.85 -17.84
N SER A 446 -17.21 -6.02 -16.52
CA SER A 446 -17.44 -7.31 -15.86
C SER A 446 -16.28 -8.31 -15.96
N GLN A 447 -15.12 -7.91 -16.50
CA GLN A 447 -13.95 -8.78 -16.63
C GLN A 447 -13.30 -9.08 -15.28
N ALA A 448 -13.23 -8.11 -14.37
CA ALA A 448 -12.73 -8.33 -13.02
C ALA A 448 -13.70 -9.16 -12.17
N ALA A 449 -15.00 -8.92 -12.30
CA ALA A 449 -16.01 -9.76 -11.66
C ALA A 449 -15.85 -11.24 -12.07
N THR A 450 -15.66 -11.46 -13.38
CA THR A 450 -15.39 -12.80 -13.92
C THR A 450 -14.07 -13.36 -13.40
N PHE A 451 -12.99 -12.59 -13.45
CA PHE A 451 -11.67 -12.98 -12.96
C PHE A 451 -11.71 -13.41 -11.48
N LEU A 452 -12.35 -12.62 -10.62
CA LEU A 452 -12.46 -12.89 -9.18
C LEU A 452 -13.29 -14.15 -8.89
N ARG A 453 -14.34 -14.42 -9.68
CA ARG A 453 -15.19 -15.61 -9.54
C ARG A 453 -14.44 -16.91 -9.82
N TYR A 454 -13.50 -16.90 -10.77
CA TYR A 454 -12.67 -18.06 -11.10
C TYR A 454 -11.35 -18.11 -10.32
N ARG A 455 -11.10 -17.12 -9.46
CA ARG A 455 -9.98 -17.10 -8.53
C ARG A 455 -10.41 -17.74 -7.21
N ASP A 456 -9.43 -18.01 -6.35
CA ASP A 456 -9.66 -18.61 -5.04
C ASP A 456 -10.23 -17.60 -4.03
N THR A 457 -11.45 -17.12 -4.30
CA THR A 457 -12.19 -16.14 -3.50
C THR A 457 -13.51 -16.70 -3.02
N ASN A 458 -13.99 -16.17 -1.90
CA ASN A 458 -15.36 -16.41 -1.44
C ASN A 458 -16.24 -15.33 -2.06
N TYR A 459 -16.78 -15.63 -3.24
CA TYR A 459 -17.57 -14.69 -4.03
C TYR A 459 -19.05 -14.76 -3.65
N LEU A 460 -19.67 -13.61 -3.43
CA LEU A 460 -21.10 -13.46 -3.17
C LEU A 460 -21.73 -12.45 -4.13
N ASN A 461 -22.72 -12.89 -4.88
CA ASN A 461 -23.59 -12.01 -5.67
C ASN A 461 -24.72 -11.46 -4.78
N THR A 462 -24.69 -10.16 -4.53
CA THR A 462 -25.64 -9.49 -3.61
C THR A 462 -27.08 -9.45 -4.12
N LEU A 463 -27.30 -9.58 -5.43
CA LEU A 463 -28.64 -9.69 -6.03
C LEU A 463 -29.20 -11.12 -5.95
N ASN A 464 -28.38 -12.12 -5.65
CA ASN A 464 -28.84 -13.49 -5.50
C ASN A 464 -29.34 -13.74 -4.07
N THR A 465 -30.66 -13.83 -3.90
CA THR A 465 -31.31 -14.02 -2.61
C THR A 465 -30.84 -15.28 -1.87
N LYS A 466 -30.51 -16.36 -2.58
CA LYS A 466 -29.99 -17.60 -1.98
C LYS A 466 -28.57 -17.44 -1.42
N GLU A 467 -27.76 -16.58 -2.04
CA GLU A 467 -26.40 -16.29 -1.56
C GLU A 467 -26.41 -15.32 -0.39
N MET A 468 -27.43 -14.47 -0.29
CA MET A 468 -27.66 -13.52 0.80
C MET A 468 -28.43 -14.11 1.99
N GLU A 469 -28.67 -15.42 2.02
CA GLU A 469 -29.24 -16.07 3.22
C GLU A 469 -28.27 -15.96 4.41
N PRO A 470 -28.74 -15.64 5.64
CA PRO A 470 -27.86 -15.36 6.78
C PRO A 470 -26.85 -16.48 7.07
N ASN A 471 -27.26 -17.74 6.97
CA ASN A 471 -26.34 -18.86 7.19
C ASN A 471 -25.31 -19.01 6.05
N LYS A 472 -25.67 -18.69 4.80
CA LYS A 472 -24.75 -18.76 3.66
C LYS A 472 -23.71 -17.65 3.74
N VAL A 473 -24.13 -16.43 4.01
CA VAL A 473 -23.25 -15.27 4.23
C VAL A 473 -22.29 -15.54 5.40
N ARG A 474 -22.81 -16.01 6.54
CA ARG A 474 -22.01 -16.36 7.73
C ARG A 474 -20.92 -17.40 7.42
N LEU A 475 -21.28 -18.50 6.74
CA LEU A 475 -20.34 -19.55 6.38
C LEU A 475 -19.30 -19.07 5.34
N SER A 476 -19.72 -18.23 4.39
CA SER A 476 -18.80 -17.61 3.42
C SER A 476 -17.78 -16.69 4.12
N LEU A 477 -18.22 -15.89 5.11
CA LEU A 477 -17.33 -15.06 5.92
C LEU A 477 -16.37 -15.92 6.77
N LEU A 478 -16.89 -16.91 7.50
CA LEU A 478 -16.08 -17.82 8.31
C LEU A 478 -15.07 -18.60 7.47
N GLY A 479 -15.47 -19.07 6.29
CA GLY A 479 -14.58 -19.73 5.34
C GLY A 479 -13.47 -18.80 4.86
N ALA A 480 -13.80 -17.54 4.56
CA ALA A 480 -12.83 -16.55 4.11
C ALA A 480 -11.80 -16.26 5.21
N ILE A 481 -12.25 -16.06 6.44
CA ILE A 481 -11.40 -15.83 7.61
C ILE A 481 -10.52 -17.05 7.91
N ARG A 482 -11.11 -18.26 7.93
CA ARG A 482 -10.38 -19.52 8.22
C ARG A 482 -9.22 -19.75 7.27
N PHE A 483 -9.43 -19.50 5.98
CA PHE A 483 -8.43 -19.74 4.95
C PHE A 483 -7.55 -18.52 4.63
N GLY A 484 -7.86 -17.34 5.18
CA GLY A 484 -7.20 -16.08 4.82
C GLY A 484 -7.46 -15.70 3.36
N LYS A 485 -8.67 -15.99 2.88
CA LYS A 485 -9.07 -15.73 1.49
C LYS A 485 -9.91 -14.45 1.40
N PRO A 486 -9.97 -13.83 0.22
CA PRO A 486 -10.83 -12.67 0.00
C PRO A 486 -12.31 -13.05 0.03
N LEU A 487 -13.12 -12.28 0.77
CA LEU A 487 -14.57 -12.24 0.63
C LEU A 487 -14.93 -11.11 -0.35
N VAL A 488 -15.62 -11.45 -1.44
CA VAL A 488 -16.00 -10.51 -2.50
C VAL A 488 -17.50 -10.30 -2.50
N LEU A 489 -17.94 -9.05 -2.37
CA LEU A 489 -19.33 -8.64 -2.55
C LEU A 489 -19.52 -8.00 -3.91
N ASP A 490 -20.25 -8.67 -4.79
CA ASP A 490 -20.62 -8.15 -6.09
C ASP A 490 -21.97 -7.46 -6.03
N MET A 491 -21.93 -6.12 -6.11
CA MET A 491 -23.09 -5.24 -6.14
C MET A 491 -23.66 -5.08 -7.56
N MET A 492 -22.99 -5.60 -8.59
CA MET A 492 -23.43 -5.48 -9.97
C MET A 492 -23.69 -3.99 -10.31
N GLU A 493 -24.82 -3.65 -10.94
CA GLU A 493 -25.13 -2.29 -11.39
C GLU A 493 -25.83 -1.41 -10.34
N VAL A 494 -26.23 -1.99 -9.20
CA VAL A 494 -27.07 -1.30 -8.19
C VAL A 494 -26.31 -1.20 -6.87
N ASP A 495 -26.34 -0.04 -6.21
CA ASP A 495 -25.83 0.07 -4.85
C ASP A 495 -26.76 -0.68 -3.88
N MET A 496 -26.28 -1.81 -3.37
CA MET A 496 -26.98 -2.67 -2.42
C MET A 496 -26.33 -2.64 -1.03
N PHE A 497 -25.36 -1.76 -0.78
CA PHE A 497 -24.50 -1.86 0.40
C PHE A 497 -25.29 -1.80 1.71
N HIS A 498 -26.25 -0.88 1.85
CA HIS A 498 -27.10 -0.81 3.05
C HIS A 498 -27.97 -2.06 3.24
N THR A 499 -28.63 -2.52 2.18
CA THR A 499 -29.44 -3.75 2.22
C THR A 499 -28.60 -4.97 2.60
N VAL A 500 -27.39 -5.06 2.06
CA VAL A 500 -26.45 -6.14 2.40
C VAL A 500 -25.95 -5.98 3.84
N SER A 501 -25.68 -4.76 4.29
CA SER A 501 -25.32 -4.47 5.68
C SER A 501 -26.40 -4.99 6.64
N ASP A 502 -27.69 -4.75 6.35
CA ASP A 502 -28.79 -5.26 7.15
C ASP A 502 -28.81 -6.79 7.21
N ARG A 503 -28.48 -7.48 6.10
CA ARG A 503 -28.35 -8.96 6.07
C ARG A 503 -27.18 -9.47 6.89
N PHE A 504 -26.07 -8.75 6.94
CA PHE A 504 -24.97 -9.08 7.84
C PHE A 504 -25.37 -8.85 9.30
N ASP A 505 -26.13 -7.79 9.57
CA ASP A 505 -26.61 -7.45 10.91
C ASP A 505 -27.68 -8.41 11.45
N GLU A 506 -28.41 -9.11 10.57
CA GLU A 506 -29.27 -10.25 10.94
C GLU A 506 -28.48 -11.43 11.54
N ILE A 507 -27.19 -11.57 11.21
CA ILE A 507 -26.31 -12.61 11.76
C ILE A 507 -25.79 -12.17 13.13
N GLU A 508 -25.19 -10.99 13.17
CA GLU A 508 -24.70 -10.34 14.38
C GLU A 508 -24.78 -8.83 14.18
N LYS A 509 -25.41 -8.11 15.11
CA LYS A 509 -25.64 -6.67 14.97
C LYS A 509 -24.31 -5.91 14.88
N GLY A 510 -24.13 -5.10 13.83
CA GLY A 510 -22.93 -4.32 13.56
C GLY A 510 -21.82 -5.12 12.86
N LEU A 511 -22.12 -6.29 12.30
CA LEU A 511 -21.13 -7.17 11.68
C LEU A 511 -20.49 -6.53 10.44
N MET A 512 -21.26 -5.81 9.62
CA MET A 512 -20.70 -5.12 8.46
C MET A 512 -19.70 -4.03 8.88
N ASP A 513 -20.02 -3.27 9.93
CA ASP A 513 -19.10 -2.25 10.45
C ASP A 513 -17.83 -2.88 11.03
N GLN A 514 -17.94 -4.03 11.72
CA GLN A 514 -16.78 -4.80 12.18
C GLN A 514 -15.89 -5.29 11.04
N ILE A 515 -16.48 -5.61 9.89
CA ILE A 515 -15.72 -5.98 8.69
C ILE A 515 -15.01 -4.74 8.14
N MET A 516 -15.74 -3.64 7.96
CA MET A 516 -15.23 -2.41 7.37
C MET A 516 -14.13 -1.75 8.20
N ASP A 517 -14.24 -1.77 9.53
CA ASP A 517 -13.23 -1.24 10.46
C ASP A 517 -12.13 -2.24 10.81
N LYS A 518 -12.18 -3.45 10.23
CA LYS A 518 -11.23 -4.56 10.41
C LYS A 518 -11.23 -5.22 11.79
N SER A 519 -12.10 -4.81 12.72
CA SER A 519 -12.22 -5.40 14.06
C SER A 519 -12.70 -6.86 14.04
N ILE A 520 -13.36 -7.31 12.97
CA ILE A 520 -13.75 -8.70 12.77
C ILE A 520 -12.56 -9.67 12.82
N MET A 521 -11.34 -9.21 12.53
CA MET A 521 -10.12 -10.03 12.57
C MET A 521 -9.67 -10.39 14.00
N GLN A 522 -10.26 -9.79 15.04
CA GLN A 522 -10.01 -10.18 16.42
C GLN A 522 -10.67 -11.53 16.73
N GLU A 523 -9.93 -12.42 17.39
CA GLU A 523 -10.36 -13.80 17.64
C GLU A 523 -11.73 -13.90 18.32
N GLU A 524 -12.03 -12.99 19.24
CA GLU A 524 -13.28 -12.96 19.97
C GLU A 524 -14.50 -12.65 19.08
N ASN A 525 -14.31 -11.95 17.96
CA ASN A 525 -15.41 -11.51 17.11
C ASN A 525 -15.82 -12.59 16.11
N TYR A 526 -14.87 -13.14 15.33
CA TYR A 526 -15.23 -14.17 14.36
C TYR A 526 -15.61 -15.52 15.01
N LEU A 527 -15.12 -15.84 16.21
CA LEU A 527 -15.50 -17.08 16.89
C LEU A 527 -16.96 -17.07 17.38
N LYS A 528 -17.56 -15.90 17.65
CA LYS A 528 -18.99 -15.78 18.02
C LYS A 528 -19.92 -16.21 16.90
N LEU A 529 -19.46 -16.14 15.65
CA LEU A 529 -20.23 -16.50 14.48
C LEU A 529 -20.35 -18.03 14.29
N ILE A 530 -19.56 -18.83 15.00
CA ILE A 530 -19.59 -20.29 14.90
C ILE A 530 -20.80 -20.83 15.67
N LYS A 531 -21.60 -21.70 15.03
CA LYS A 531 -22.80 -22.29 15.63
C LYS A 531 -22.59 -23.77 15.96
N GLU A 532 -23.30 -24.25 16.99
CA GLU A 532 -23.37 -25.68 17.31
C GLU A 532 -24.03 -26.43 16.14
N GLY A 533 -23.23 -27.15 15.35
CA GLY A 533 -23.70 -27.90 14.17
C GLY A 533 -22.93 -27.64 12.87
N ASP A 534 -22.01 -26.67 12.83
CA ASP A 534 -21.22 -26.35 11.62
C ASP A 534 -20.23 -27.46 11.20
N GLY A 535 -19.97 -28.43 12.10
CA GLY A 535 -19.09 -29.58 11.86
C GLY A 535 -17.64 -29.34 12.30
N PRO A 536 -16.77 -30.38 12.17
CA PRO A 536 -15.40 -30.36 12.69
C PRO A 536 -14.48 -29.35 11.96
N ASP A 537 -14.92 -28.86 10.81
CA ASP A 537 -14.21 -27.89 9.99
C ASP A 537 -14.20 -26.47 10.58
N TYR A 538 -15.14 -26.16 11.47
CA TYR A 538 -15.26 -24.85 12.13
C TYR A 538 -14.89 -24.90 13.61
N GLU A 539 -14.14 -25.93 14.03
CA GLU A 539 -13.54 -25.95 15.36
C GLU A 539 -12.55 -24.78 15.54
N LYS A 540 -12.48 -24.26 16.77
CA LYS A 540 -11.59 -23.14 17.13
C LYS A 540 -10.12 -23.36 16.71
N ASN A 541 -9.64 -24.60 16.77
CA ASN A 541 -8.28 -24.99 16.38
C ASN A 541 -7.98 -24.88 14.86
N LYS A 542 -9.00 -24.69 14.02
CA LYS A 542 -8.86 -24.55 12.56
C LYS A 542 -8.61 -23.12 12.11
N PHE A 543 -8.78 -22.14 13.01
CA PHE A 543 -8.53 -20.72 12.76
C PHE A 543 -7.13 -20.38 13.28
N THR A 544 -6.14 -20.39 12.40
CA THR A 544 -4.76 -20.05 12.77
C THR A 544 -4.52 -18.56 12.58
N SER A 545 -3.85 -17.91 13.54
CA SER A 545 -3.61 -16.44 13.52
C SER A 545 -2.94 -15.97 12.24
N TYR A 546 -2.01 -16.76 11.68
CA TYR A 546 -1.37 -16.46 10.39
C TYR A 546 -2.38 -16.36 9.23
N ARG A 547 -3.41 -17.22 9.19
CA ARG A 547 -4.40 -17.19 8.10
C ARG A 547 -5.45 -16.13 8.33
N THR A 548 -5.92 -15.97 9.58
CA THR A 548 -6.96 -14.98 9.88
C THR A 548 -6.48 -13.55 9.65
N GLN A 549 -5.20 -13.26 9.88
CA GLN A 549 -4.57 -11.98 9.54
C GLN A 549 -4.49 -11.70 8.03
N ASN A 550 -4.55 -12.73 7.19
CA ASN A 550 -4.52 -12.60 5.73
C ASN A 550 -5.92 -12.42 5.10
N PHE A 551 -6.98 -12.38 5.92
CA PHE A 551 -8.34 -12.13 5.44
C PHE A 551 -8.43 -10.80 4.67
N LYS A 552 -9.14 -10.81 3.55
CA LYS A 552 -9.40 -9.62 2.72
C LYS A 552 -10.88 -9.46 2.46
N PHE A 553 -11.34 -8.22 2.35
CA PHE A 553 -12.71 -7.90 1.96
C PHE A 553 -12.70 -6.95 0.77
N TRP A 554 -13.46 -7.29 -0.28
CA TRP A 554 -13.55 -6.52 -1.52
C TRP A 554 -15.00 -6.28 -1.89
N ILE A 555 -15.27 -5.08 -2.38
CA ILE A 555 -16.56 -4.73 -2.99
C ILE A 555 -16.31 -4.51 -4.48
N ILE A 556 -17.15 -5.09 -5.34
CA ILE A 556 -17.13 -4.84 -6.78
C ILE A 556 -18.48 -4.29 -7.24
N THR A 557 -18.44 -3.29 -8.11
CA THR A 557 -19.63 -2.69 -8.73
C THR A 557 -19.36 -2.31 -10.17
N LYS A 558 -20.39 -2.39 -11.00
CA LYS A 558 -20.42 -1.83 -12.36
C LYS A 558 -20.84 -0.37 -12.37
N ASN A 559 -21.35 0.15 -11.26
CA ASN A 559 -21.78 1.54 -11.16
C ASN A 559 -20.57 2.47 -11.36
N PRO A 560 -20.53 3.29 -12.43
CA PRO A 560 -19.43 4.20 -12.69
C PRO A 560 -19.24 5.28 -11.61
N TYR A 561 -20.31 5.60 -10.89
CA TYR A 561 -20.38 6.64 -9.86
C TYR A 561 -20.92 6.03 -8.57
N PRO A 562 -20.11 5.26 -7.82
CA PRO A 562 -20.51 4.79 -6.50
C PRO A 562 -20.77 5.98 -5.58
N PRO A 563 -21.67 5.84 -4.59
CA PRO A 563 -21.93 6.91 -3.63
C PRO A 563 -20.69 7.34 -2.84
N ASP A 564 -20.64 8.61 -2.45
CA ASP A 564 -19.52 9.21 -1.73
C ASP A 564 -19.15 8.47 -0.45
N TYR A 565 -20.15 7.96 0.29
CA TYR A 565 -19.90 7.21 1.53
C TYR A 565 -19.07 5.93 1.30
N LEU A 566 -19.16 5.30 0.13
CA LEU A 566 -18.30 4.16 -0.23
C LEU A 566 -16.93 4.62 -0.68
N LEU A 567 -16.84 5.70 -1.45
CA LEU A 567 -15.57 6.28 -1.89
C LEU A 567 -14.73 6.73 -0.69
N ASP A 568 -15.37 7.24 0.37
CA ASP A 568 -14.72 7.66 1.60
C ASP A 568 -14.25 6.49 2.47
N ARG A 569 -15.00 5.37 2.50
CA ARG A 569 -14.69 4.20 3.34
C ARG A 569 -13.76 3.19 2.67
N CYS A 570 -13.66 3.22 1.34
CA CYS A 570 -12.91 2.24 0.55
C CYS A 570 -11.71 2.84 -0.19
N TYR A 571 -10.80 1.97 -0.62
CA TYR A 571 -9.75 2.30 -1.55
C TYR A 571 -10.24 2.05 -2.98
N THR A 572 -10.55 3.12 -3.72
CA THR A 572 -11.19 3.03 -5.03
C THR A 572 -10.22 2.63 -6.14
N ILE A 573 -10.55 1.56 -6.86
CA ILE A 573 -9.82 1.03 -8.01
C ILE A 573 -10.78 0.99 -9.21
N ARG A 574 -10.41 1.64 -10.31
CA ARG A 574 -11.18 1.71 -11.56
C ARG A 574 -10.51 0.86 -12.64
N ILE A 575 -11.23 -0.12 -13.16
CA ILE A 575 -10.73 -0.92 -14.26
C ILE A 575 -10.95 -0.17 -15.57
N TYR A 576 -9.85 0.10 -16.25
CA TYR A 576 -9.81 0.64 -17.58
C TYR A 576 -9.64 -0.50 -18.58
N VAL A 577 -10.49 -0.52 -19.61
CA VAL A 577 -10.37 -1.41 -20.77
C VAL A 577 -10.14 -0.49 -21.97
N PRO A 578 -8.93 -0.48 -22.56
CA PRO A 578 -8.68 0.29 -23.76
C PRO A 578 -9.62 -0.19 -24.87
N THR A 579 -10.37 0.74 -25.47
CA THR A 579 -11.22 0.50 -26.64
C THR A 579 -10.41 0.18 -27.88
#